data_AF-E1WZC7-F1
#
_entry.id   AF-E1WZC7-F1
#
_cell.length_a   1.000
_cell.length_b   1.000
_cell.length_c   1.000
_cell.angle_alpha   90.00
_cell.angle_beta   90.00
_cell.angle_gamma   90.00
#
_symmetry.space_group_name_H-M   'P 1'
#
loop_
_entity.id
_entity.type
_entity.pdbx_description
1 polymer ?
#
loop_
_entity_poly.entity_id
_entity_poly.type
_entity_poly.pdbx_seq_one_letter_code
_entity_poly.pdbx_strand_id
1 'polypeptide(L)'
;MSRVLFILILTLITSSCEHYFYKDKEKVENFENFLKIKLSFEEDFKWNSSFVNGDPISRPVGSWQNLLESKSYCLNYRVPSPSNVGVLQVVRKKEANCPVLPTNNEEMSLQNINDLKVKFTTDHIKGKSIRNAVFGFKLSFEYLKEKRELEFSLINRMRSSEFTQAKMTKYSSSGTYRMNKGLRVTRDLDKKMRSSMWPGDWDLKESNQILFCEKKNKDCKIQGESFCGECLYGWEYVVDYNCSGGGSKVCSPVKCGQKGRPACPRGIAWSGIDARELCFDDSPAGFCESDLRVICAEDGILVCN
;
A
#
# COMPACT_ATOMS: atom_id res chain seq x y z
N MET A 1 28.09 10.34 -65.24
CA MET A 1 26.81 9.70 -64.83
C MET A 1 26.95 8.64 -63.73
N SER A 2 28.04 7.84 -63.66
CA SER A 2 28.18 6.75 -62.68
C SER A 2 28.25 7.16 -61.19
N ARG A 3 28.85 8.32 -60.84
CA ARG A 3 29.02 8.74 -59.43
C ARG A 3 27.73 9.21 -58.75
N VAL A 4 26.79 9.79 -59.48
CA VAL A 4 25.53 10.31 -58.93
C VAL A 4 24.56 9.18 -58.60
N LEU A 5 24.54 8.12 -59.43
CA LEU A 5 23.72 6.94 -59.19
C LEU A 5 24.19 6.17 -57.94
N PHE A 6 25.50 6.10 -57.71
CA PHE A 6 26.07 5.40 -56.55
C PHE A 6 25.74 6.12 -55.23
N ILE A 7 25.75 7.46 -55.22
CA ILE A 7 25.38 8.26 -54.05
C ILE A 7 23.88 8.12 -53.74
N LEU A 8 23.02 8.15 -54.77
CA LEU A 8 21.57 7.94 -54.61
C LEU A 8 21.24 6.56 -54.04
N ILE A 9 21.91 5.50 -54.51
CA ILE A 9 21.75 4.14 -53.99
C ILE A 9 22.26 4.06 -52.54
N LEU A 10 23.40 4.67 -52.22
CA LEU A 10 23.91 4.69 -50.84
C LEU A 10 22.93 5.40 -49.89
N THR A 11 22.36 6.55 -50.31
CA THR A 11 21.37 7.29 -49.50
C THR A 11 20.05 6.54 -49.34
N LEU A 12 19.64 5.74 -50.33
CA LEU A 12 18.44 4.89 -50.25
C LEU A 12 18.67 3.69 -49.31
N ILE A 13 19.88 3.15 -49.23
CA ILE A 13 20.23 2.05 -48.34
C ILE A 13 20.43 2.53 -46.89
N THR A 14 20.98 3.74 -46.68
CA THR A 14 21.16 4.28 -45.32
C THR A 14 19.87 4.86 -44.73
N SER A 15 18.98 5.42 -45.54
CA SER A 15 17.68 5.93 -45.06
C SER A 15 16.63 4.83 -44.78
N SER A 16 16.83 3.62 -45.31
CA SER A 16 15.96 2.47 -45.04
C SER A 16 16.42 1.58 -43.88
N CYS A 17 17.62 1.80 -43.33
CA CYS A 17 18.14 0.99 -42.21
C CYS A 17 17.81 1.53 -40.81
N GLU A 18 17.41 2.80 -40.66
CA GLU A 18 17.18 3.39 -39.33
C GLU A 18 15.79 3.09 -38.73
N HIS A 19 14.85 2.54 -39.52
CA HIS A 19 13.47 2.29 -39.05
C HIS A 19 13.08 0.82 -38.85
N TYR A 20 13.96 -0.16 -39.12
CA TYR A 20 13.52 -1.58 -39.23
C TYR A 20 13.93 -2.53 -38.09
N PHE A 21 14.70 -2.10 -37.09
CA PHE A 21 15.22 -3.02 -36.06
C PHE A 21 15.22 -2.47 -34.64
N TYR A 22 14.12 -1.85 -34.20
CA TYR A 22 13.70 -2.16 -32.82
C TYR A 22 13.27 -3.62 -32.85
N LYS A 23 14.23 -4.54 -32.61
CA LYS A 23 14.04 -5.99 -32.61
C LYS A 23 12.78 -6.26 -31.79
N ASP A 24 11.80 -6.98 -32.31
CA ASP A 24 10.49 -7.15 -31.65
C ASP A 24 10.58 -7.59 -30.18
N LYS A 25 11.68 -8.25 -29.82
CA LYS A 25 12.10 -8.51 -28.45
C LYS A 25 12.17 -7.26 -27.55
N GLU A 26 12.77 -6.17 -28.01
CA GLU A 26 12.87 -4.91 -27.26
C GLU A 26 11.49 -4.25 -27.10
N LYS A 27 10.60 -4.37 -28.10
CA LYS A 27 9.24 -3.84 -27.99
C LYS A 27 8.44 -4.54 -26.88
N VAL A 28 8.49 -5.88 -26.84
CA VAL A 28 7.79 -6.63 -25.78
C VAL A 28 8.42 -6.37 -24.42
N GLU A 29 9.76 -6.31 -24.31
CA GLU A 29 10.45 -5.99 -23.05
C GLU A 29 10.10 -4.58 -22.55
N ASN A 30 10.04 -3.58 -23.44
CA ASN A 30 9.62 -2.23 -23.09
C ASN A 30 8.16 -2.20 -22.61
N PHE A 31 7.27 -2.91 -23.29
CA PHE A 31 5.87 -3.04 -22.88
C PHE A 31 5.71 -3.71 -21.51
N GLU A 32 6.43 -4.80 -21.27
CA GLU A 32 6.42 -5.50 -19.99
C GLU A 32 6.95 -4.62 -18.85
N ASN A 33 8.03 -3.87 -19.09
CA ASN A 33 8.59 -2.94 -18.11
C ASN A 33 7.65 -1.77 -17.84
N PHE A 34 7.00 -1.25 -18.88
CA PHE A 34 6.00 -0.21 -18.75
C PHE A 34 4.82 -0.68 -17.88
N LEU A 35 4.27 -1.87 -18.15
CA LEU A 35 3.22 -2.47 -17.32
C LEU A 35 3.65 -2.61 -15.86
N LYS A 36 4.84 -3.16 -15.61
CA LYS A 36 5.41 -3.31 -14.26
C LYS A 36 5.44 -1.97 -13.55
N ILE A 37 6.04 -0.94 -14.16
CA ILE A 37 6.23 0.37 -13.51
C ILE A 37 4.89 1.04 -13.28
N LYS A 38 4.01 1.06 -14.28
CA LYS A 38 2.75 1.79 -14.21
C LYS A 38 1.74 1.15 -13.28
N LEU A 39 1.63 -0.18 -13.26
CA LEU A 39 0.59 -0.85 -12.50
C LEU A 39 1.01 -1.30 -11.10
N SER A 40 2.31 -1.50 -10.81
CA SER A 40 2.71 -2.07 -9.51
C SER A 40 2.37 -1.17 -8.31
N PHE A 41 2.34 0.16 -8.52
CA PHE A 41 2.11 1.17 -7.48
C PHE A 41 0.73 1.82 -7.57
N GLU A 42 -0.14 1.35 -8.44
CA GLU A 42 -1.51 1.85 -8.59
C GLU A 42 -2.42 1.36 -7.47
N GLU A 43 -3.56 2.02 -7.30
CA GLU A 43 -4.58 1.70 -6.30
C GLU A 43 -5.96 1.50 -6.93
N ASP A 44 -6.95 1.13 -6.12
CA ASP A 44 -8.36 0.93 -6.51
C ASP A 44 -8.57 -0.05 -7.68
N PHE A 45 -7.87 -1.18 -7.63
CA PHE A 45 -7.98 -2.20 -8.67
C PHE A 45 -9.39 -2.81 -8.75
N LYS A 46 -10.00 -2.75 -9.92
CA LYS A 46 -11.18 -3.50 -10.34
C LYS A 46 -10.79 -4.40 -11.50
N TRP A 47 -11.42 -5.55 -11.64
CA TRP A 47 -11.12 -6.49 -12.72
C TRP A 47 -12.37 -7.19 -13.19
N ASN A 48 -12.31 -7.73 -14.40
CA ASN A 48 -13.37 -8.56 -14.93
C ASN A 48 -13.19 -10.01 -14.47
N SER A 49 -14.00 -10.44 -13.51
CA SER A 49 -13.94 -11.80 -12.94
C SER A 49 -14.13 -12.91 -13.97
N SER A 50 -14.79 -12.64 -15.10
CA SER A 50 -15.00 -13.62 -16.18
C SER A 50 -13.70 -14.04 -16.88
N PHE A 51 -12.65 -13.22 -16.80
CA PHE A 51 -11.38 -13.47 -17.50
C PHE A 51 -10.21 -13.79 -16.57
N VAL A 52 -10.38 -13.56 -15.27
CA VAL A 52 -9.30 -13.74 -14.29
C VAL A 52 -9.38 -15.12 -13.67
N ASN A 53 -8.23 -15.78 -13.53
CA ASN A 53 -8.07 -17.14 -13.01
C ASN A 53 -8.73 -18.24 -13.87
N GLY A 54 -9.22 -17.89 -15.06
CA GLY A 54 -9.80 -18.82 -16.03
C GLY A 54 -8.80 -19.34 -17.06
N ASP A 55 -9.34 -19.86 -18.16
CA ASP A 55 -8.61 -20.30 -19.35
C ASP A 55 -8.19 -19.13 -20.26
N PRO A 56 -7.36 -19.37 -21.30
CA PRO A 56 -7.00 -18.34 -22.26
C PRO A 56 -8.24 -17.64 -22.86
N ILE A 57 -8.18 -16.30 -22.91
CA ILE A 57 -9.27 -15.44 -23.37
C ILE A 57 -9.36 -15.56 -24.89
N SER A 58 -10.26 -16.43 -25.36
CA SER A 58 -10.47 -16.71 -26.78
C SER A 58 -11.82 -16.22 -27.32
N ARG A 59 -12.73 -15.77 -26.45
CA ARG A 59 -14.08 -15.33 -26.82
C ARG A 59 -14.54 -14.13 -25.98
N PRO A 60 -15.37 -13.23 -26.55
CA PRO A 60 -15.82 -13.20 -27.94
C PRO A 60 -14.71 -12.80 -28.92
N VAL A 61 -14.62 -13.47 -30.07
CA VAL A 61 -13.58 -13.25 -31.09
C VAL A 61 -13.69 -11.84 -31.66
N GLY A 62 -12.55 -11.15 -31.84
CA GLY A 62 -12.50 -9.79 -32.40
C GLY A 62 -12.99 -8.66 -31.48
N SER A 63 -13.45 -8.99 -30.26
CA SER A 63 -14.00 -8.02 -29.32
C SER A 63 -12.94 -7.45 -28.39
N TRP A 64 -13.20 -6.25 -27.86
CA TRP A 64 -12.39 -5.62 -26.82
C TRP A 64 -12.89 -5.97 -25.43
N GLN A 65 -11.97 -6.33 -24.55
CA GLN A 65 -12.22 -6.71 -23.17
C GLN A 65 -11.41 -5.83 -22.24
N ASN A 66 -12.06 -5.25 -21.23
CA ASN A 66 -11.37 -4.62 -20.11
C ASN A 66 -10.97 -5.70 -19.10
N LEU A 67 -9.67 -5.84 -18.86
CA LEU A 67 -9.12 -6.88 -18.00
C LEU A 67 -8.92 -6.38 -16.57
N LEU A 68 -8.28 -5.21 -16.44
CA LEU A 68 -7.90 -4.61 -15.18
C LEU A 68 -8.06 -3.10 -15.27
N GLU A 69 -8.67 -2.52 -14.25
CA GLU A 69 -8.87 -1.10 -14.06
C GLU A 69 -8.22 -0.68 -12.75
N SER A 70 -7.51 0.44 -12.73
CA SER A 70 -6.98 1.07 -11.52
C SER A 70 -7.47 2.52 -11.41
N LYS A 71 -6.96 3.25 -10.42
CA LYS A 71 -7.21 4.68 -10.28
C LYS A 71 -6.83 5.47 -11.54
N SER A 72 -5.65 5.22 -12.13
CA SER A 72 -5.16 6.00 -13.28
C SER A 72 -5.12 5.26 -14.61
N TYR A 73 -5.23 3.93 -14.64
CA TYR A 73 -5.02 3.15 -15.87
C TYR A 73 -6.07 2.08 -16.11
N CYS A 74 -6.20 1.68 -17.38
CA CYS A 74 -7.01 0.56 -17.84
C CYS A 74 -6.18 -0.34 -18.74
N LEU A 75 -6.16 -1.64 -18.44
CA LEU A 75 -5.54 -2.68 -19.25
C LEU A 75 -6.62 -3.38 -20.06
N ASN A 76 -6.56 -3.23 -21.38
CA ASN A 76 -7.55 -3.74 -22.31
C ASN A 76 -6.92 -4.74 -23.28
N TYR A 77 -7.70 -5.74 -23.68
CA TYR A 77 -7.29 -6.76 -24.64
C TYR A 77 -8.30 -6.92 -25.76
N ARG A 78 -7.84 -6.88 -27.01
CA ARG A 78 -8.60 -7.29 -28.18
C ARG A 78 -8.35 -8.76 -28.44
N VAL A 79 -9.41 -9.56 -28.41
CA VAL A 79 -9.33 -10.99 -28.73
C VAL A 79 -9.05 -11.16 -30.23
N PRO A 80 -8.02 -11.93 -30.63
CA PRO A 80 -7.67 -12.12 -32.03
C PRO A 80 -8.82 -12.75 -32.82
N SER A 81 -8.93 -12.40 -34.11
CA SER A 81 -9.82 -13.00 -35.09
C SER A 81 -9.05 -13.28 -36.39
N PRO A 82 -9.60 -14.07 -37.34
CA PRO A 82 -8.94 -14.27 -38.64
C PRO A 82 -8.62 -12.97 -39.38
N SER A 83 -9.39 -11.91 -39.13
CA SER A 83 -9.24 -10.57 -39.72
C SER A 83 -8.45 -9.58 -38.88
N ASN A 84 -8.27 -9.83 -37.57
CA ASN A 84 -7.68 -8.87 -36.64
C ASN A 84 -6.69 -9.54 -35.70
N VAL A 85 -5.50 -8.95 -35.56
CA VAL A 85 -4.50 -9.41 -34.59
C VAL A 85 -4.94 -9.12 -33.16
N GLY A 86 -4.51 -9.94 -32.20
CA GLY A 86 -4.74 -9.65 -30.78
C GLY A 86 -3.89 -8.48 -30.32
N VAL A 87 -4.47 -7.62 -29.47
CA VAL A 87 -3.81 -6.37 -29.01
C VAL A 87 -3.99 -6.22 -27.52
N LEU A 88 -2.90 -6.07 -26.78
CA LEU A 88 -2.93 -5.71 -25.36
C LEU A 88 -2.50 -4.25 -25.22
N GLN A 89 -3.32 -3.42 -24.57
CA GLN A 89 -3.05 -1.98 -24.48
C GLN A 89 -3.31 -1.42 -23.08
N VAL A 90 -2.52 -0.41 -22.73
CA VAL A 90 -2.67 0.37 -21.51
C VAL A 90 -3.16 1.76 -21.89
N VAL A 91 -4.24 2.19 -21.25
CA VAL A 91 -4.87 3.48 -21.51
C VAL A 91 -4.92 4.28 -20.21
N ARG A 92 -4.53 5.56 -20.24
CA ARG A 92 -4.69 6.46 -19.09
C ARG A 92 -6.14 6.89 -18.95
N LYS A 93 -6.67 6.83 -17.74
CA LYS A 93 -7.96 7.42 -17.39
C LYS A 93 -7.88 8.94 -17.38
N LYS A 94 -8.77 9.58 -18.12
CA LYS A 94 -9.00 11.04 -18.02
C LYS A 94 -10.12 11.38 -17.04
N GLU A 95 -11.04 10.43 -16.81
CA GLU A 95 -12.20 10.56 -15.95
C GLU A 95 -12.25 9.40 -14.92
N ALA A 96 -13.30 9.31 -14.11
CA ALA A 96 -13.46 8.25 -13.12
C ALA A 96 -13.47 6.83 -13.75
N ASN A 97 -13.99 6.71 -14.98
CA ASN A 97 -14.17 5.45 -15.68
C ASN A 97 -13.13 5.26 -16.81
N CYS A 98 -12.92 4.00 -17.20
CA CYS A 98 -12.16 3.68 -18.41
C CYS A 98 -12.87 4.24 -19.65
N PRO A 99 -12.12 4.70 -20.67
CA PRO A 99 -12.72 5.17 -21.91
C PRO A 99 -13.45 4.04 -22.62
N VAL A 100 -14.48 4.40 -23.38
CA VAL A 100 -15.24 3.47 -24.21
C VAL A 100 -14.31 2.81 -25.23
N LEU A 101 -14.41 1.49 -25.38
CA LEU A 101 -13.63 0.69 -26.32
C LEU A 101 -14.40 0.55 -27.64
N PRO A 102 -13.72 0.52 -28.81
CA PRO A 102 -12.28 0.73 -29.01
C PRO A 102 -11.86 2.19 -28.75
N THR A 103 -10.62 2.38 -28.33
CA THR A 103 -10.01 3.71 -28.14
C THR A 103 -8.64 3.77 -28.81
N ASN A 104 -8.29 4.94 -29.33
CA ASN A 104 -7.00 5.23 -29.97
C ASN A 104 -6.09 6.08 -29.08
N ASN A 105 -6.44 6.20 -27.78
CA ASN A 105 -5.73 7.02 -26.81
C ASN A 105 -4.88 6.15 -25.87
N GLU A 106 -4.28 5.08 -26.37
CA GLU A 106 -3.36 4.25 -25.61
C GLU A 106 -2.07 5.01 -25.25
N GLU A 107 -1.54 4.75 -24.05
CA GLU A 107 -0.16 5.15 -23.74
C GLU A 107 0.84 4.16 -24.34
N MET A 108 0.46 2.89 -24.37
CA MET A 108 1.28 1.84 -24.94
C MET A 108 0.41 0.66 -25.37
N SER A 109 0.75 0.04 -26.50
CA SER A 109 0.09 -1.16 -27.01
C SER A 109 1.10 -2.17 -27.54
N LEU A 110 0.73 -3.45 -27.45
CA LEU A 110 1.46 -4.59 -27.99
C LEU A 110 0.53 -5.44 -28.85
N GLN A 111 0.85 -5.55 -30.13
CA GLN A 111 0.08 -6.30 -31.12
C GLN A 111 0.59 -7.75 -31.25
N ASN A 112 -0.11 -8.59 -32.01
CA ASN A 112 0.24 -10.01 -32.24
C ASN A 112 0.25 -10.85 -30.95
N ILE A 113 -0.70 -10.58 -30.05
CA ILE A 113 -0.87 -11.30 -28.78
C ILE A 113 -1.95 -12.36 -28.92
N ASN A 114 -1.56 -13.62 -28.75
CA ASN A 114 -2.47 -14.77 -28.75
C ASN A 114 -2.49 -15.47 -27.39
N ASP A 115 -3.53 -16.28 -27.16
CA ASP A 115 -3.68 -17.14 -25.97
C ASP A 115 -3.46 -16.42 -24.63
N LEU A 116 -3.93 -15.16 -24.52
CA LEU A 116 -3.76 -14.38 -23.32
C LEU A 116 -4.51 -15.01 -22.14
N LYS A 117 -3.78 -15.30 -21.07
CA LYS A 117 -4.29 -15.82 -19.81
C LYS A 117 -3.93 -14.86 -18.69
N VAL A 118 -4.91 -14.55 -17.84
CA VAL A 118 -4.76 -13.64 -16.71
C VAL A 118 -4.98 -14.41 -15.43
N LYS A 119 -4.04 -14.32 -14.48
CA LYS A 119 -4.17 -14.93 -13.16
C LYS A 119 -3.74 -13.96 -12.07
N PHE A 120 -4.46 -13.97 -10.96
CA PHE A 120 -3.91 -13.42 -9.72
C PHE A 120 -3.04 -14.49 -9.07
N THR A 121 -1.77 -14.16 -8.81
CA THR A 121 -0.93 -14.98 -7.97
C THR A 121 -1.15 -14.55 -6.53
N THR A 122 -1.67 -15.47 -5.72
CA THR A 122 -1.64 -15.33 -4.27
C THR A 122 -0.37 -15.98 -3.76
N ASP A 123 0.27 -15.33 -2.80
CA ASP A 123 1.21 -15.96 -1.87
C ASP A 123 2.67 -16.16 -2.30
N HIS A 124 3.16 -15.70 -3.45
CA HIS A 124 4.55 -15.98 -3.86
C HIS A 124 5.36 -14.73 -4.21
N ILE A 125 6.49 -14.54 -3.52
CA ILE A 125 7.60 -13.66 -3.96
C ILE A 125 8.85 -14.55 -4.08
N LYS A 126 9.42 -14.65 -5.29
CA LYS A 126 10.67 -15.42 -5.55
C LYS A 126 10.65 -16.85 -4.97
N GLY A 127 9.56 -17.58 -5.15
CA GLY A 127 9.43 -18.99 -4.74
C GLY A 127 9.21 -19.25 -3.25
N LYS A 128 9.09 -18.23 -2.41
CA LYS A 128 8.71 -18.39 -0.99
C LYS A 128 7.23 -18.10 -0.80
N SER A 129 6.51 -19.04 -0.21
CA SER A 129 5.12 -18.86 0.21
C SER A 129 5.08 -17.85 1.36
N ILE A 130 4.61 -16.64 1.13
CA ILE A 130 4.44 -15.65 2.20
C ILE A 130 2.96 -15.63 2.56
N ARG A 131 2.62 -16.12 3.77
CA ARG A 131 1.27 -16.01 4.32
C ARG A 131 0.82 -14.55 4.25
N ASN A 132 -0.21 -14.26 3.47
CA ASN A 132 -0.79 -12.93 3.29
C ASN A 132 0.13 -11.94 2.54
N ALA A 133 0.90 -12.38 1.54
CA ALA A 133 1.63 -11.46 0.65
C ALA A 133 0.75 -10.87 -0.46
N VAL A 134 1.18 -9.68 -0.88
CA VAL A 134 0.64 -8.80 -1.91
C VAL A 134 0.26 -9.58 -3.18
N PHE A 135 -0.94 -9.33 -3.69
CA PHE A 135 -1.48 -9.94 -4.90
C PHE A 135 -0.59 -9.63 -6.11
N GLY A 136 0.03 -10.66 -6.68
CA GLY A 136 0.67 -10.56 -7.98
C GLY A 136 -0.37 -10.67 -9.10
N PHE A 137 -0.11 -9.98 -10.20
CA PHE A 137 -0.84 -10.10 -11.44
C PHE A 137 0.07 -10.79 -12.45
N LYS A 138 -0.36 -11.96 -12.92
CA LYS A 138 0.36 -12.77 -13.90
C LYS A 138 -0.39 -12.75 -15.23
N LEU A 139 0.31 -12.36 -16.27
CA LEU A 139 -0.09 -12.49 -17.66
C LEU A 139 0.72 -13.60 -18.31
N SER A 140 0.07 -14.48 -19.04
CA SER A 140 0.72 -15.48 -19.89
C SER A 140 0.15 -15.37 -21.29
N PHE A 141 0.97 -15.25 -22.31
CA PHE A 141 0.52 -15.05 -23.68
C PHE A 141 1.55 -15.57 -24.69
N GLU A 142 1.12 -15.74 -25.93
CA GLU A 142 2.01 -16.00 -27.06
C GLU A 142 2.23 -14.71 -27.84
N TYR A 143 3.50 -14.39 -28.10
CA TYR A 143 3.92 -13.26 -28.93
C TYR A 143 4.90 -13.78 -29.99
N LEU A 144 4.56 -13.61 -31.27
CA LEU A 144 5.38 -14.10 -32.40
C LEU A 144 5.78 -15.59 -32.28
N LYS A 145 4.85 -16.46 -31.85
CA LYS A 145 5.05 -17.91 -31.61
C LYS A 145 5.92 -18.26 -30.40
N GLU A 146 6.33 -17.29 -29.59
CA GLU A 146 7.02 -17.52 -28.33
C GLU A 146 6.07 -17.34 -27.15
N LYS A 147 6.08 -18.29 -26.21
CA LYS A 147 5.35 -18.17 -24.96
C LYS A 147 6.06 -17.20 -24.03
N ARG A 148 5.31 -16.26 -23.47
CA ARG A 148 5.79 -15.22 -22.56
C ARG A 148 4.96 -15.26 -21.28
N GLU A 149 5.65 -14.99 -20.18
CA GLU A 149 5.03 -14.83 -18.87
C GLU A 149 5.53 -13.54 -18.23
N LEU A 150 4.59 -12.70 -17.82
CA LEU A 150 4.84 -11.45 -17.13
C LEU A 150 4.17 -11.52 -15.76
N GLU A 151 4.94 -11.35 -14.70
CA GLU A 151 4.43 -11.26 -13.34
C GLU A 151 4.90 -9.95 -12.68
N PHE A 152 3.98 -9.27 -12.01
CA PHE A 152 4.27 -8.07 -11.22
C PHE A 152 3.35 -7.94 -10.01
N SER A 153 3.83 -7.28 -8.97
CA SER A 153 3.12 -7.15 -7.69
C SER A 153 2.22 -5.92 -7.67
N LEU A 154 0.97 -6.07 -7.28
CA LEU A 154 0.04 -4.94 -7.07
C LEU A 154 0.13 -4.46 -5.61
N ILE A 155 1.22 -3.74 -5.30
CA ILE A 155 1.65 -3.40 -3.93
C ILE A 155 0.57 -2.67 -3.14
N ASN A 156 -0.16 -1.77 -3.80
CA ASN A 156 -1.20 -0.96 -3.18
C ASN A 156 -2.61 -1.55 -3.33
N ARG A 157 -2.76 -2.80 -3.82
CA ARG A 157 -4.07 -3.47 -3.84
C ARG A 157 -4.58 -3.69 -2.41
N MET A 158 -5.79 -3.22 -2.14
CA MET A 158 -6.48 -3.52 -0.88
C MET A 158 -6.75 -5.03 -0.76
N ARG A 159 -6.37 -5.59 0.39
CA ARG A 159 -6.40 -7.04 0.65
C ARG A 159 -7.82 -7.60 0.78
N SER A 160 -8.77 -6.75 1.17
CA SER A 160 -10.21 -7.00 1.20
C SER A 160 -10.93 -5.64 1.13
N SER A 161 -12.13 -5.62 0.52
CA SER A 161 -13.07 -4.49 0.62
C SER A 161 -13.59 -4.34 2.05
N GLU A 162 -13.73 -5.46 2.73
CA GLU A 162 -14.01 -5.56 4.15
C GLU A 162 -12.69 -5.58 4.89
N PHE A 163 -12.18 -4.40 5.24
CA PHE A 163 -11.34 -4.33 6.42
C PHE A 163 -12.18 -4.90 7.55
N THR A 164 -11.96 -6.16 7.93
CA THR A 164 -12.30 -6.59 9.27
C THR A 164 -11.35 -5.77 10.13
N GLN A 165 -11.77 -4.56 10.49
CA GLN A 165 -11.26 -3.91 11.68
C GLN A 165 -11.39 -5.00 12.74
N ALA A 166 -10.26 -5.57 13.15
CA ALA A 166 -10.27 -6.37 14.35
C ALA A 166 -11.01 -5.51 15.37
N LYS A 167 -12.01 -6.05 16.06
CA LYS A 167 -12.60 -5.36 17.20
C LYS A 167 -11.46 -5.14 18.19
N MET A 168 -10.79 -4.00 18.07
CA MET A 168 -9.67 -3.63 18.91
C MET A 168 -10.27 -3.43 20.29
N THR A 169 -9.96 -4.34 21.20
CA THR A 169 -10.24 -4.15 22.62
C THR A 169 -9.20 -3.19 23.20
N LYS A 170 -9.54 -2.50 24.29
CA LYS A 170 -8.65 -1.51 24.93
C LYS A 170 -7.28 -2.13 25.22
N TYR A 171 -6.22 -1.47 24.73
CA TYR A 171 -4.80 -1.87 24.77
C TYR A 171 -4.39 -3.07 23.91
N SER A 172 -5.19 -3.41 22.89
CA SER A 172 -4.71 -4.22 21.77
C SER A 172 -3.40 -3.63 21.28
N SER A 173 -2.29 -4.37 21.43
CA SER A 173 -0.99 -3.87 20.99
C SER A 173 -1.08 -3.55 19.50
N SER A 174 -0.72 -2.33 19.16
CA SER A 174 -0.66 -1.84 17.79
C SER A 174 0.33 -2.67 16.96
N GLY A 175 1.27 -3.38 17.62
CA GLY A 175 2.16 -4.37 17.02
C GLY A 175 1.60 -5.79 16.88
N THR A 176 0.69 -6.24 17.75
CA THR A 176 0.12 -7.61 17.70
C THR A 176 -1.19 -7.69 16.92
N TYR A 177 -2.04 -6.66 16.99
CA TYR A 177 -3.24 -6.55 16.17
C TYR A 177 -2.97 -5.73 14.92
N ARG A 178 -2.54 -6.46 13.88
CA ARG A 178 -2.49 -6.11 12.44
C ARG A 178 -2.74 -4.61 12.11
N MET A 179 -1.87 -3.70 12.55
CA MET A 179 -1.73 -2.42 11.86
C MET A 179 -1.22 -2.76 10.46
N ASN A 180 -2.10 -2.69 9.48
CA ASN A 180 -1.81 -2.71 8.04
C ASN A 180 -0.54 -3.50 7.68
N LYS A 181 -0.46 -4.80 8.02
CA LYS A 181 0.67 -5.59 7.51
C LYS A 181 0.50 -5.65 6.00
N GLY A 182 1.35 -4.91 5.31
CA GLY A 182 1.35 -4.68 3.88
C GLY A 182 2.19 -3.45 3.65
N LEU A 183 3.32 -3.60 2.96
CA LEU A 183 4.11 -2.48 2.51
C LEU A 183 3.24 -1.69 1.53
N ARG A 184 2.60 -0.59 1.97
CA ARG A 184 1.96 0.37 1.07
C ARG A 184 3.03 1.36 0.67
N VAL A 185 3.36 1.39 -0.60
CA VAL A 185 4.33 2.36 -1.12
C VAL A 185 3.53 3.56 -1.59
N THR A 186 3.43 4.57 -0.75
CA THR A 186 2.90 5.89 -1.11
C THR A 186 3.85 6.57 -2.11
N ARG A 187 3.28 7.24 -3.12
CA ARG A 187 4.04 8.06 -4.07
C ARG A 187 4.81 9.14 -3.30
N ASP A 188 6.02 9.49 -3.75
CA ASP A 188 6.86 10.48 -3.07
C ASP A 188 6.17 11.84 -2.86
N LEU A 189 5.29 12.24 -3.79
CA LEU A 189 4.54 13.48 -3.73
C LEU A 189 3.52 13.53 -2.57
N ASP A 190 3.07 12.38 -2.08
CA ASP A 190 2.11 12.26 -0.98
C ASP A 190 2.81 11.99 0.37
N LYS A 191 4.15 11.92 0.38
CA LYS A 191 4.92 11.73 1.61
C LYS A 191 5.04 13.06 2.34
N LYS A 192 4.16 13.31 3.32
CA LYS A 192 4.44 14.31 4.36
C LYS A 192 5.57 13.76 5.24
N MET A 193 6.74 14.41 5.25
CA MET A 193 7.76 14.08 6.25
C MET A 193 7.16 14.32 7.63
N ARG A 194 7.14 13.27 8.46
CA ARG A 194 6.75 13.40 9.86
C ARG A 194 7.83 14.21 10.56
N SER A 195 7.48 15.40 11.01
CA SER A 195 8.40 16.35 11.65
C SER A 195 8.39 16.26 13.16
N SER A 196 7.37 15.63 13.76
CA SER A 196 7.31 15.40 15.21
C SER A 196 8.28 14.27 15.58
N MET A 197 9.56 14.64 15.65
CA MET A 197 10.51 13.92 16.49
C MET A 197 10.01 14.00 17.92
N TRP A 198 10.06 12.88 18.61
CA TRP A 198 9.98 12.91 20.06
C TRP A 198 11.17 13.76 20.57
N PRO A 199 10.96 14.92 21.20
CA PRO A 199 12.05 15.62 21.85
C PRO A 199 12.37 14.83 23.12
N GLY A 200 13.55 14.24 23.15
CA GLY A 200 14.04 13.53 24.31
C GLY A 200 13.66 12.05 24.28
N ASP A 201 14.68 11.21 24.14
CA ASP A 201 14.78 10.10 25.07
C ASP A 201 14.44 10.67 26.46
N TRP A 202 13.48 10.10 27.20
CA TRP A 202 13.04 10.58 28.51
C TRP A 202 14.23 10.53 29.49
N ASP A 203 15.12 11.50 29.36
CA ASP A 203 15.97 11.95 30.42
C ASP A 203 15.12 13.01 31.10
N LEU A 204 14.54 12.64 32.25
CA LEU A 204 13.75 13.53 33.14
C LEU A 204 14.48 14.84 33.48
N LYS A 205 15.73 15.01 33.05
CA LYS A 205 16.57 16.17 33.26
C LYS A 205 16.28 17.35 32.33
N GLU A 206 15.75 17.13 31.12
CA GLU A 206 15.69 18.21 30.11
C GLU A 206 14.28 18.70 29.76
N SER A 207 13.22 17.91 30.01
CA SER A 207 11.84 18.41 29.88
C SER A 207 10.89 17.70 30.83
N ASN A 208 10.34 18.43 31.80
CA ASN A 208 9.39 17.90 32.80
C ASN A 208 7.96 17.69 32.26
N GLN A 209 7.72 17.80 30.95
CA GLN A 209 6.36 17.84 30.40
C GLN A 209 6.11 16.75 29.38
N ILE A 210 5.01 16.03 29.57
CA ILE A 210 4.56 14.97 28.66
C ILE A 210 3.96 15.60 27.39
N LEU A 211 4.50 15.22 26.22
CA LEU A 211 3.98 15.66 24.93
C LEU A 211 2.77 14.80 24.51
N PHE A 212 1.58 15.27 24.87
CA PHE A 212 0.32 14.70 24.39
C PHE A 212 0.13 14.99 22.91
N CYS A 213 -0.09 13.94 22.11
CA CYS A 213 -0.53 14.07 20.72
C CYS A 213 -2.05 14.06 20.56
N GLU A 214 -2.76 13.59 21.59
CA GLU A 214 -4.21 13.62 21.73
C GLU A 214 -4.55 13.59 23.22
N LYS A 215 -5.11 14.67 23.77
CA LYS A 215 -5.54 14.72 25.18
C LYS A 215 -7.04 14.52 25.28
N LYS A 216 -7.49 13.73 26.25
CA LYS A 216 -8.91 13.55 26.58
C LYS A 216 -9.24 14.18 27.92
N ASN A 217 -10.47 14.63 28.07
CA ASN A 217 -10.99 15.07 29.36
C ASN A 217 -11.69 13.93 30.11
N LYS A 218 -12.18 14.21 31.32
CA LYS A 218 -12.97 13.29 32.16
C LYS A 218 -14.26 12.76 31.51
N ASP A 219 -14.78 13.46 30.51
CA ASP A 219 -15.96 13.05 29.73
C ASP A 219 -15.57 12.24 28.48
N CYS A 220 -14.29 11.86 28.37
CA CYS A 220 -13.71 11.12 27.26
C CYS A 220 -13.80 11.83 25.90
N LYS A 221 -13.92 13.16 25.91
CA LYS A 221 -13.88 14.01 24.71
C LYS A 221 -12.45 14.44 24.43
N ILE A 222 -12.07 14.43 23.16
CA ILE A 222 -10.76 14.91 22.71
C ILE A 222 -10.71 16.44 22.89
N GLN A 223 -9.66 16.92 23.54
CA GLN A 223 -9.35 18.33 23.71
C GLN A 223 -8.37 18.76 22.60
N GLY A 224 -8.87 19.47 21.60
CA GLY A 224 -8.08 19.94 20.45
C GLY A 224 -8.01 18.94 19.29
N GLU A 225 -7.05 19.15 18.40
CA GLU A 225 -6.81 18.28 17.24
C GLU A 225 -5.84 17.14 17.59
N SER A 226 -6.06 15.96 17.01
CA SER A 226 -5.17 14.81 17.17
C SER A 226 -4.08 14.86 16.10
N PHE A 227 -2.83 15.00 16.53
CA PHE A 227 -1.66 14.98 15.64
C PHE A 227 -0.81 13.71 15.80
N CYS A 228 -1.35 12.66 16.44
CA CYS A 228 -0.61 11.42 16.68
C CYS A 228 -0.10 10.73 15.38
N GLY A 229 -0.72 11.00 14.23
CA GLY A 229 -0.24 10.54 12.93
C GLY A 229 1.11 11.15 12.49
N GLU A 230 1.51 12.25 13.11
CA GLU A 230 2.76 12.96 12.85
C GLU A 230 3.92 12.47 13.73
N CYS A 231 3.67 11.65 14.76
CA CYS A 231 4.72 11.12 15.62
C CYS A 231 5.66 10.20 14.82
N LEU A 232 6.96 10.53 14.82
CA LEU A 232 7.99 9.79 14.07
C LEU A 232 8.13 8.34 14.53
N TYR A 233 8.14 8.12 15.85
CA TYR A 233 8.31 6.79 16.47
C TYR A 233 6.99 6.12 16.88
N GLY A 234 5.85 6.69 16.46
CA GLY A 234 4.53 6.26 16.89
C GLY A 234 4.09 6.92 18.20
N TRP A 235 3.00 6.40 18.77
CA TRP A 235 2.35 6.92 19.96
C TRP A 235 1.86 5.77 20.85
N GLU A 236 1.69 6.04 22.13
CA GLU A 236 1.17 5.08 23.12
C GLU A 236 0.01 5.67 23.93
N TYR A 237 -0.81 4.78 24.50
CA TYR A 237 -1.87 5.18 25.44
C TYR A 237 -1.28 5.38 26.83
N VAL A 238 -1.68 6.45 27.49
CA VAL A 238 -1.41 6.69 28.91
C VAL A 238 -2.64 6.40 29.76
N VAL A 239 -2.44 6.18 31.06
CA VAL A 239 -3.52 5.96 32.01
C VAL A 239 -3.85 7.28 32.70
N ASP A 240 -5.02 7.83 32.35
CA ASP A 240 -5.58 9.08 32.87
C ASP A 240 -7.02 8.87 33.39
N TYR A 241 -7.98 8.77 32.48
CA TYR A 241 -9.41 8.60 32.73
C TYR A 241 -9.88 7.22 32.27
N ASN A 242 -10.97 6.73 32.85
CA ASN A 242 -11.51 5.42 32.50
C ASN A 242 -12.35 5.43 31.21
N CYS A 243 -11.74 5.80 30.09
CA CYS A 243 -12.40 5.90 28.80
C CYS A 243 -12.51 4.54 28.07
N SER A 244 -13.69 4.24 27.52
CA SER A 244 -13.99 3.00 26.81
C SER A 244 -13.11 2.78 25.58
N GLY A 245 -12.74 3.86 24.88
CA GLY A 245 -11.83 3.86 23.73
C GLY A 245 -10.33 4.02 24.07
N GLY A 246 -9.93 3.81 25.32
CA GLY A 246 -8.57 4.09 25.80
C GLY A 246 -8.36 5.54 26.24
N GLY A 247 -7.30 5.79 27.01
CA GLY A 247 -6.96 7.12 27.56
C GLY A 247 -6.40 8.10 26.54
N SER A 248 -5.77 9.17 27.01
CA SER A 248 -4.97 10.09 26.19
C SER A 248 -3.80 9.38 25.51
N LYS A 249 -3.20 10.03 24.50
CA LYS A 249 -2.06 9.50 23.73
C LYS A 249 -0.87 10.45 23.77
N VAL A 250 0.32 9.87 23.83
CA VAL A 250 1.60 10.59 23.82
C VAL A 250 2.48 10.06 22.70
N CYS A 251 3.24 10.93 22.02
CA CYS A 251 4.28 10.44 21.11
C CYS A 251 5.35 9.72 21.95
N SER A 252 5.72 8.48 21.61
CA SER A 252 6.68 7.69 22.41
C SER A 252 7.25 6.53 21.60
N PRO A 253 8.54 6.17 21.76
CA PRO A 253 9.20 5.06 21.05
C PRO A 253 8.85 3.67 21.61
N VAL A 254 7.67 3.51 22.23
CA VAL A 254 7.13 2.22 22.72
C VAL A 254 7.91 1.67 23.93
N LYS A 255 8.06 2.48 25.00
CA LYS A 255 8.65 2.03 26.27
C LYS A 255 7.90 2.62 27.47
N CYS A 256 6.74 2.05 27.79
CA CYS A 256 6.05 2.28 29.06
C CYS A 256 6.66 1.40 30.18
N GLY A 257 6.37 1.71 31.45
CA GLY A 257 6.68 0.85 32.59
C GLY A 257 8.06 1.06 33.24
N GLN A 258 8.99 1.77 32.58
CA GLN A 258 10.33 2.02 33.12
C GLN A 258 10.35 3.24 34.05
N LYS A 259 11.38 3.35 34.90
CA LYS A 259 11.53 4.49 35.81
C LYS A 259 11.49 5.82 35.05
N GLY A 260 10.61 6.71 35.50
CA GLY A 260 10.36 8.01 34.88
C GLY A 260 9.45 7.98 33.65
N ARG A 261 9.01 6.81 33.19
CA ARG A 261 8.10 6.64 32.03
C ARG A 261 6.65 6.45 32.48
N PRO A 262 5.65 6.54 31.58
CA PRO A 262 4.26 6.30 31.88
C PRO A 262 4.10 4.85 32.31
N ALA A 263 3.21 4.61 33.26
CA ALA A 263 2.85 3.25 33.62
C ALA A 263 2.19 2.56 32.42
N CYS A 264 2.57 1.31 32.15
CA CYS A 264 1.94 0.52 31.11
C CYS A 264 0.49 0.23 31.50
N PRO A 265 -0.49 0.48 30.62
CA PRO A 265 -1.88 0.18 30.95
C PRO A 265 -2.16 -1.33 31.06
N ARG A 266 -2.90 -1.76 32.09
CA ARG A 266 -3.17 -3.18 32.39
C ARG A 266 -4.38 -3.84 31.69
N GLY A 267 -4.92 -3.28 30.61
CA GLY A 267 -6.10 -3.90 29.94
C GLY A 267 -7.46 -3.33 30.37
N ILE A 268 -8.54 -3.60 29.61
CA ILE A 268 -9.94 -3.31 30.03
C ILE A 268 -10.43 -4.19 31.19
N ALA A 269 -9.98 -5.44 31.26
CA ALA A 269 -10.52 -6.44 32.18
C ALA A 269 -10.13 -6.20 33.65
N TRP A 270 -9.29 -5.19 33.91
CA TRP A 270 -8.93 -4.75 35.25
C TRP A 270 -9.99 -3.80 35.86
N SER A 271 -11.12 -3.54 35.19
CA SER A 271 -12.22 -2.67 35.63
C SER A 271 -12.99 -3.14 36.88
N GLY A 272 -12.31 -3.64 37.91
CA GLY A 272 -12.89 -3.86 39.24
C GLY A 272 -13.19 -2.56 39.99
N ILE A 273 -12.73 -1.41 39.49
CA ILE A 273 -12.98 -0.09 40.09
C ILE A 273 -13.75 0.77 39.09
N ASP A 274 -15.01 1.07 39.40
CA ASP A 274 -15.83 2.05 38.68
C ASP A 274 -15.45 3.48 39.09
N ALA A 275 -14.17 3.81 38.90
CA ALA A 275 -13.63 5.16 39.11
C ALA A 275 -13.50 5.85 37.74
N ARG A 276 -14.01 7.07 37.64
CA ARG A 276 -13.87 7.91 36.43
C ARG A 276 -12.44 8.39 36.23
N GLU A 277 -11.71 8.60 37.32
CA GLU A 277 -10.30 8.97 37.35
C GLU A 277 -9.45 7.77 37.76
N LEU A 278 -8.44 7.44 36.95
CA LEU A 278 -7.55 6.30 37.20
C LEU A 278 -6.16 6.76 37.65
N CYS A 279 -5.91 8.07 37.71
CA CYS A 279 -4.67 8.65 38.20
C CYS A 279 -4.73 8.83 39.71
N PHE A 280 -4.24 7.84 40.44
CA PHE A 280 -3.95 7.92 41.88
C PHE A 280 -2.76 7.01 42.19
N ASP A 281 -2.10 7.24 43.31
CA ASP A 281 -0.92 6.46 43.69
C ASP A 281 -1.27 4.98 43.91
N ASP A 282 -0.36 4.11 43.48
CA ASP A 282 -0.54 2.66 43.42
C ASP A 282 -1.80 2.22 42.66
N SER A 283 -2.28 3.06 41.73
CA SER A 283 -3.39 2.74 40.85
C SER A 283 -3.11 1.45 40.08
N PRO A 284 -3.92 0.40 40.28
CA PRO A 284 -3.62 -0.87 39.65
C PRO A 284 -4.02 -0.89 38.16
N ALA A 285 -4.51 0.24 37.64
CA ALA A 285 -4.69 0.48 36.21
C ALA A 285 -3.36 0.53 35.44
N GLY A 286 -2.29 0.91 36.12
CA GLY A 286 -0.93 0.99 35.58
C GLY A 286 -0.04 -0.18 36.03
N PHE A 287 0.94 -0.52 35.21
CA PHE A 287 1.99 -1.48 35.50
C PHE A 287 3.35 -0.82 35.29
N CYS A 288 4.22 -0.98 36.27
CA CYS A 288 5.62 -0.59 36.22
C CYS A 288 6.49 -1.83 36.31
N GLU A 289 7.64 -1.80 35.63
CA GLU A 289 8.61 -2.88 35.64
C GLU A 289 9.34 -2.94 36.99
N SER A 290 9.76 -4.15 37.38
CA SER A 290 10.54 -4.39 38.60
C SER A 290 9.82 -3.90 39.87
N ASP A 291 10.54 -3.33 40.83
CA ASP A 291 10.02 -2.86 42.13
C ASP A 291 9.56 -1.39 42.10
N LEU A 292 9.35 -0.82 40.91
CA LEU A 292 8.91 0.56 40.73
C LEU A 292 7.44 0.72 41.13
N ARG A 293 7.10 1.85 41.74
CA ARG A 293 5.73 2.18 42.12
C ARG A 293 5.04 2.97 41.04
N VAL A 294 3.72 2.77 40.96
CA VAL A 294 2.84 3.58 40.13
C VAL A 294 2.48 4.82 40.93
N ILE A 295 2.76 6.02 40.42
CA ILE A 295 2.38 7.28 41.05
C ILE A 295 1.58 8.14 40.07
N CYS A 296 0.69 8.99 40.59
CA CYS A 296 -0.02 9.97 39.78
C CYS A 296 0.83 11.23 39.61
N ALA A 297 1.26 11.53 38.38
CA ALA A 297 2.04 12.73 38.06
C ALA A 297 1.18 13.99 38.02
N GLU A 298 1.81 15.17 38.11
CA GLU A 298 1.15 16.48 38.04
C GLU A 298 0.32 16.67 36.75
N ASP A 299 0.74 16.03 35.65
CA ASP A 299 0.03 16.05 34.37
C ASP A 299 -1.26 15.20 34.35
N GLY A 300 -1.62 14.56 35.47
CA GLY A 300 -2.83 13.75 35.60
C GLY A 300 -2.74 12.38 34.93
N ILE A 301 -1.53 11.83 34.82
CA ILE A 301 -1.29 10.47 34.29
C ILE A 301 -0.46 9.61 35.24
N LEU A 302 -0.59 8.30 35.12
CA LEU A 302 0.25 7.36 35.87
C LEU A 302 1.67 7.27 35.30
N VAL A 303 2.67 7.40 36.18
CA VAL A 303 4.10 7.24 35.86
C VAL A 303 4.77 6.27 36.85
N CYS A 304 5.92 5.72 36.46
CA CYS A 304 6.69 4.77 37.27
C CYS A 304 7.84 5.46 38.00
N ASN A 305 7.98 5.23 39.31
CA ASN A 305 9.05 5.83 40.14
C ASN A 305 9.75 4.80 41.03
#